data_AF-A0A380S8J4-F1
#
_entry.id   AF-A0A380S8J4-F1
#
_cell.length_a   1.000
_cell.length_b   1.000
_cell.length_c   1.000
_cell.angle_alpha   90.00
_cell.angle_beta   90.00
_cell.angle_gamma   90.00
#
_symmetry.space_group_name_H-M   'P 1'
#
loop_
_entity.id
_entity.type
_entity.pdbx_description
1 polymer ?
#
loop_
_entity_poly.entity_id
_entity_poly.type
_entity_poly.pdbx_seq_one_letter_code
_entity_poly.pdbx_strand_id
1 'polypeptide(L)'
;MKPITEYQDYRKYMLDYFDWRKRSSAFSWREFSKIAGFSSPSYLKLVCDGKSSLSRVGVPLVAAAMDLNEFEQEYFKFMVEFTNAKDDDKKKEAFLKMKGLANEQRARVLDADAFDYYESAVNSVVRELAPLMPGALPGEIAKKIKHTFTAQQVRDSLKLLVKLDLLKALGENVYEQTDKVITGSGDALKLALRSMNGQMIDLAREAIEKIAPGERNISGVTIGVDEATVIRLSEEVDHFRKRVIAIAGESKKINQVYRLNLQLFPLTEKV
;
A
#
# COMPACT_ATOMS: atom_id res chain seq x y z
N MET A 1 -14.86 -18.59 8.66
CA MET A 1 -13.54 -18.16 8.18
C MET A 1 -13.77 -17.17 7.06
N LYS A 2 -12.94 -16.15 6.90
CA LYS A 2 -13.09 -15.23 5.77
C LYS A 2 -12.56 -15.90 4.49
N PRO A 3 -12.94 -15.42 3.29
CA PRO A 3 -12.30 -15.86 2.05
C PRO A 3 -10.78 -15.64 2.11
N ILE A 4 -9.99 -16.53 1.48
CA ILE A 4 -8.53 -16.42 1.49
C ILE A 4 -8.03 -15.08 0.93
N THR A 5 -8.80 -14.47 0.03
CA THR A 5 -8.49 -13.18 -0.59
C THR A 5 -8.55 -11.98 0.37
N GLU A 6 -9.15 -12.15 1.55
CA GLU A 6 -9.15 -11.15 2.61
C GLU A 6 -7.92 -11.27 3.54
N TYR A 7 -6.99 -12.17 3.24
CA TYR A 7 -5.74 -12.35 3.98
C TYR A 7 -4.53 -11.88 3.16
N GLN A 8 -3.62 -11.21 3.84
CA GLN A 8 -2.28 -10.87 3.31
C GLN A 8 -1.17 -11.65 4.01
N ASP A 9 -1.49 -12.32 5.13
CA ASP A 9 -0.54 -13.13 5.90
C ASP A 9 -1.06 -14.57 5.96
N TYR A 10 -0.32 -15.48 5.34
CA TYR A 10 -0.66 -16.89 5.28
C TYR A 10 -0.66 -17.55 6.67
N ARG A 11 0.13 -17.04 7.62
CA ARG A 11 0.20 -17.54 9.00
C ARG A 11 -1.13 -17.30 9.70
N LYS A 12 -1.70 -16.11 9.51
CA LYS A 12 -3.02 -15.77 10.03
C LYS A 12 -4.11 -16.63 9.40
N TYR A 13 -4.05 -16.86 8.08
CA TYR A 13 -4.98 -17.75 7.41
C TYR A 13 -4.92 -19.19 7.96
N MET A 14 -3.70 -19.74 8.11
CA MET A 14 -3.50 -21.07 8.70
C MET A 14 -4.00 -21.17 10.14
N LEU A 15 -3.78 -20.12 10.95
CA LEU A 15 -4.26 -20.07 12.33
C LEU A 15 -5.79 -20.01 12.39
N ASP A 16 -6.43 -19.17 11.56
CA ASP A 16 -7.89 -19.10 11.47
C ASP A 16 -8.49 -20.43 10.97
N TYR A 17 -7.81 -21.13 10.06
CA TYR A 17 -8.18 -22.49 9.63
C TYR A 17 -8.09 -23.48 10.79
N PHE A 18 -6.98 -23.48 11.52
CA PHE A 18 -6.78 -24.34 12.68
C PHE A 18 -7.85 -24.11 13.76
N ASP A 19 -8.10 -22.86 14.12
CA ASP A 19 -9.08 -22.50 15.14
C ASP A 19 -10.51 -22.84 14.71
N TRP A 20 -10.83 -22.69 13.41
CA TRP A 20 -12.12 -23.10 12.87
C TRP A 20 -12.33 -24.62 12.95
N ARG A 21 -11.35 -25.43 12.52
CA ARG A 21 -11.43 -26.91 12.60
C ARG A 21 -11.49 -27.39 14.06
N LYS A 22 -10.73 -26.77 14.95
CA LYS A 22 -10.70 -27.11 16.37
C LYS A 22 -12.04 -26.86 17.09
N ARG A 23 -12.88 -25.96 16.56
CA ARG A 23 -14.24 -25.74 17.10
C ARG A 23 -15.20 -26.89 16.74
N SER A 24 -14.95 -27.60 15.65
CA SER A 24 -15.84 -28.65 15.14
C SER A 24 -15.31 -30.08 15.35
N SER A 25 -14.05 -30.25 15.75
CA SER A 25 -13.47 -31.56 16.04
C SER A 25 -12.31 -31.49 17.05
N ALA A 26 -11.80 -32.64 17.48
CA ALA A 26 -10.60 -32.76 18.32
C ALA A 26 -9.28 -32.43 17.57
N PHE A 27 -9.31 -31.39 16.73
CA PHE A 27 -8.19 -31.01 15.87
C PHE A 27 -7.02 -30.47 16.69
N SER A 28 -5.84 -31.05 16.48
CA SER A 28 -4.60 -30.67 17.17
C SER A 28 -3.50 -30.30 16.17
N TRP A 29 -2.49 -29.54 16.61
CA TRP A 29 -1.34 -29.20 15.76
C TRP A 29 -0.62 -30.45 15.23
N ARG A 30 -0.56 -31.52 16.05
CA ARG A 30 -0.02 -32.82 15.66
C ARG A 30 -0.80 -33.43 14.50
N GLU A 31 -2.12 -33.37 14.58
CA GLU A 31 -3.00 -33.88 13.52
C GLU A 31 -2.88 -33.04 12.25
N PHE A 32 -2.84 -31.71 12.37
CA PHE A 32 -2.66 -30.82 11.22
C PHE A 32 -1.33 -31.10 10.50
N SER A 33 -0.22 -31.17 11.25
CA SER A 33 1.09 -31.54 10.71
C SER A 33 1.07 -32.90 10.02
N LYS A 34 0.39 -33.90 10.63
CA LYS A 34 0.28 -35.26 10.08
C LYS A 34 -0.49 -35.27 8.74
N ILE A 35 -1.64 -34.58 8.67
CA ILE A 35 -2.44 -34.48 7.44
C ILE A 35 -1.64 -33.79 6.33
N ALA A 36 -0.90 -32.74 6.67
CA ALA A 36 -0.02 -32.03 5.74
C ALA A 36 1.30 -32.79 5.44
N GLY A 37 1.49 -34.02 5.92
CA GLY A 37 2.65 -34.85 5.59
C GLY A 37 3.97 -34.45 6.28
N PHE A 38 3.93 -33.65 7.34
CA PHE A 38 5.12 -33.28 8.11
C PHE A 38 5.40 -34.26 9.24
N SER A 39 6.68 -34.63 9.40
CA SER A 39 7.14 -35.49 10.49
C SER A 39 7.08 -34.81 11.86
N SER A 40 7.31 -33.49 11.92
CA SER A 40 7.30 -32.72 13.16
C SER A 40 5.88 -32.35 13.59
N PRO A 41 5.40 -32.81 14.78
CA PRO A 41 4.07 -32.50 15.30
C PRO A 41 3.78 -31.03 15.59
N SER A 42 4.82 -30.20 15.68
CA SER A 42 4.73 -28.79 16.07
C SER A 42 5.12 -27.82 14.96
N TYR A 43 5.55 -28.30 13.79
CA TYR A 43 6.05 -27.45 12.70
C TYR A 43 5.04 -26.38 12.28
N LEU A 44 3.79 -26.75 11.99
CA LEU A 44 2.78 -25.79 11.56
C LEU A 44 2.43 -24.76 12.65
N LYS A 45 2.52 -25.16 13.93
CA LYS A 45 2.41 -24.21 15.04
C LYS A 45 3.56 -23.20 15.02
N LEU A 46 4.80 -23.67 14.86
CA LEU A 46 5.98 -22.78 14.78
C LEU A 46 5.90 -21.82 13.59
N VAL A 47 5.35 -22.27 12.46
CA VAL A 47 5.07 -21.41 11.30
C VAL A 47 4.06 -20.32 11.65
N CYS A 48 2.92 -20.68 12.25
CA CYS A 48 1.89 -19.72 12.66
C CYS A 48 2.42 -18.74 13.72
N ASP A 49 3.26 -19.20 14.65
CA ASP A 49 3.93 -18.39 15.67
C ASP A 49 5.03 -17.47 15.08
N GLY A 50 5.30 -17.52 13.77
CA GLY A 50 6.35 -16.73 13.11
C GLY A 50 7.78 -17.22 13.37
N LYS A 51 7.96 -18.36 14.05
CA LYS A 51 9.27 -18.95 14.39
C LYS A 51 9.87 -19.76 13.25
N SER A 52 9.09 -20.07 12.23
CA SER A 52 9.54 -20.72 11.00
C SER A 52 8.78 -20.17 9.79
N SER A 53 9.21 -20.55 8.59
CA SER A 53 8.53 -20.22 7.33
C SER A 53 8.22 -21.49 6.56
N LEU A 54 7.12 -21.48 5.80
CA LEU A 54 6.85 -22.56 4.86
C LEU A 54 7.89 -22.60 3.76
N SER A 55 8.45 -23.79 3.52
CA SER A 55 9.30 -24.05 2.36
C SER A 55 8.45 -24.12 1.10
N ARG A 56 9.07 -23.91 -0.07
CA ARG A 56 8.39 -24.07 -1.38
C ARG A 56 7.72 -25.44 -1.54
N VAL A 57 8.33 -26.49 -0.99
CA VAL A 57 7.78 -27.86 -0.98
C VAL A 57 6.63 -28.01 0.01
N GLY A 58 6.67 -27.29 1.13
CA GLY A 58 5.62 -27.35 2.15
C GLY A 58 4.33 -26.62 1.77
N VAL A 59 4.41 -25.57 0.94
CA VAL A 59 3.25 -24.79 0.48
C VAL A 59 2.13 -25.67 -0.11
N PRO A 60 2.38 -26.52 -1.15
CA PRO A 60 1.33 -27.34 -1.72
C PRO A 60 0.78 -28.39 -0.73
N LEU A 61 1.63 -28.91 0.17
CA LEU A 61 1.19 -29.89 1.18
C LEU A 61 0.22 -29.27 2.18
N VAL A 62 0.51 -28.06 2.65
CA VAL A 62 -0.37 -27.33 3.58
C VAL A 62 -1.65 -26.90 2.88
N ALA A 63 -1.57 -26.44 1.64
CA ALA A 63 -2.74 -26.04 0.86
C ALA A 63 -3.70 -27.22 0.65
N ALA A 64 -3.18 -28.40 0.31
CA ALA A 64 -3.97 -29.64 0.22
C ALA A 64 -4.56 -30.06 1.57
N ALA A 65 -3.82 -29.93 2.67
CA ALA A 65 -4.32 -30.26 4.02
C ALA A 65 -5.42 -29.31 4.52
N MET A 66 -5.52 -28.12 3.94
CA MET A 66 -6.60 -27.16 4.16
C MET A 66 -7.74 -27.30 3.16
N ASP A 67 -7.67 -28.29 2.25
CA ASP A 67 -8.67 -28.56 1.21
C ASP A 67 -8.92 -27.35 0.30
N LEU A 68 -7.86 -26.60 -0.01
CA LEU A 68 -7.94 -25.45 -0.90
C LEU A 68 -8.18 -25.90 -2.34
N ASN A 69 -9.09 -25.22 -3.04
CA ASN A 69 -9.28 -25.42 -4.48
C ASN A 69 -8.09 -24.85 -5.29
N GLU A 70 -8.03 -25.12 -6.60
CA GLU A 70 -6.92 -24.71 -7.47
C GLU A 70 -6.59 -23.21 -7.36
N PHE A 71 -7.62 -22.35 -7.40
CA PHE A 71 -7.47 -20.90 -7.24
C PHE A 71 -6.92 -20.53 -5.86
N GLU A 72 -7.47 -21.11 -4.80
CA GLU A 72 -7.05 -20.84 -3.42
C GLU A 72 -5.62 -21.34 -3.16
N GLN A 73 -5.21 -22.45 -3.76
CA GLN A 73 -3.84 -22.97 -3.69
C GLN A 73 -2.84 -21.98 -4.32
N GLU A 74 -3.17 -21.44 -5.49
CA GLU A 74 -2.30 -20.47 -6.16
C GLU A 74 -2.27 -19.13 -5.41
N TYR A 75 -3.41 -18.67 -4.91
CA TYR A 75 -3.48 -17.48 -4.06
C TYR A 75 -2.66 -17.68 -2.77
N PHE A 76 -2.79 -18.83 -2.10
CA PHE A 76 -2.03 -19.16 -0.91
C PHE A 76 -0.53 -19.14 -1.17
N LYS A 77 -0.08 -19.69 -2.31
CA LYS A 77 1.32 -19.64 -2.73
C LYS A 77 1.83 -18.20 -2.85
N PHE A 78 1.11 -17.32 -3.55
CA PHE A 78 1.55 -15.92 -3.69
C PHE A 78 1.45 -15.15 -2.36
N MET A 79 0.50 -15.48 -1.49
CA MET A 79 0.44 -14.93 -0.13
C MET A 79 1.65 -15.37 0.71
N VAL A 80 2.13 -16.61 0.57
CA VAL A 80 3.38 -17.07 1.21
C VAL A 80 4.58 -16.30 0.68
N GLU A 81 4.67 -16.11 -0.65
CA GLU A 81 5.74 -15.31 -1.29
C GLU A 81 5.72 -13.86 -0.78
N PHE A 82 4.53 -13.23 -0.74
CA PHE A 82 4.33 -11.88 -0.24
C PHE A 82 4.75 -11.72 1.23
N THR A 83 4.37 -12.67 2.09
CA THR A 83 4.65 -12.60 3.52
C THR A 83 6.14 -12.86 3.83
N ASN A 84 6.81 -13.73 3.05
CA ASN A 84 8.20 -14.08 3.29
C ASN A 84 9.21 -13.19 2.52
N ALA A 85 8.74 -12.36 1.58
CA ALA A 85 9.59 -11.44 0.85
C ALA A 85 10.27 -10.43 1.78
N LYS A 86 11.60 -10.33 1.70
CA LYS A 86 12.41 -9.34 2.43
C LYS A 86 12.59 -8.04 1.65
N ASP A 87 12.40 -8.12 0.34
CA ASP A 87 12.63 -7.04 -0.61
C ASP A 87 11.29 -6.53 -1.12
N ASP A 88 11.18 -5.20 -1.24
CA ASP A 88 9.94 -4.51 -1.58
C ASP A 88 9.48 -4.82 -3.01
N ASP A 89 10.40 -5.02 -3.96
CA ASP A 89 10.05 -5.36 -5.35
C ASP A 89 9.45 -6.76 -5.44
N LYS A 90 10.04 -7.74 -4.73
CA LYS A 90 9.49 -9.09 -4.64
C LYS A 90 8.14 -9.11 -3.93
N LYS A 91 7.99 -8.32 -2.86
CA LYS A 91 6.72 -8.18 -2.14
C LYS A 91 5.66 -7.57 -3.05
N LYS A 92 6.03 -6.56 -3.85
CA LYS A 92 5.17 -5.94 -4.85
C LYS A 92 4.73 -6.93 -5.93
N GLU A 93 5.68 -7.66 -6.50
CA GLU A 93 5.40 -8.68 -7.52
C GLU A 93 4.41 -9.73 -7.03
N ALA A 94 4.63 -10.27 -5.83
CA ALA A 94 3.73 -11.26 -5.22
C ALA A 94 2.31 -10.68 -4.99
N PHE A 95 2.21 -9.44 -4.50
CA PHE A 95 0.91 -8.79 -4.29
C PHE A 95 0.16 -8.55 -5.61
N LEU A 96 0.86 -8.15 -6.67
CA LEU A 96 0.27 -7.96 -7.99
C LEU A 96 -0.28 -9.29 -8.55
N LYS A 97 0.42 -10.42 -8.33
CA LYS A 97 -0.08 -11.75 -8.68
C LYS A 97 -1.33 -12.14 -7.88
N MET A 98 -1.34 -11.90 -6.57
CA MET A 98 -2.54 -12.09 -5.72
C MET A 98 -3.74 -11.28 -6.24
N LYS A 99 -3.51 -10.00 -6.58
CA LYS A 99 -4.55 -9.13 -7.14
C LYS A 99 -5.03 -9.62 -8.52
N GLY A 100 -4.12 -10.07 -9.37
CA GLY A 100 -4.42 -10.65 -10.69
C GLY A 100 -5.37 -11.83 -10.58
N LEU A 101 -5.00 -12.85 -9.81
CA LEU A 101 -5.84 -14.03 -9.58
C LEU A 101 -7.21 -13.67 -9.02
N ALA A 102 -7.25 -12.82 -7.99
CA ALA A 102 -8.52 -12.45 -7.37
C ALA A 102 -9.45 -11.70 -8.35
N ASN A 103 -8.91 -10.86 -9.22
CA ASN A 103 -9.69 -10.18 -10.25
C ASN A 103 -10.33 -11.16 -11.25
N GLU A 104 -9.63 -12.23 -11.64
CA GLU A 104 -10.18 -13.28 -12.52
C GLU A 104 -11.40 -13.97 -11.88
N GLN A 105 -11.36 -14.13 -10.55
CA GLN A 105 -12.47 -14.68 -9.76
C GLN A 105 -13.48 -13.64 -9.25
N ARG A 106 -13.34 -12.37 -9.66
CA ARG A 106 -14.15 -11.24 -9.16
C ARG A 106 -14.17 -11.12 -7.63
N ALA A 107 -13.09 -11.55 -6.99
CA ALA A 107 -12.90 -11.50 -5.55
C ALA A 107 -12.19 -10.21 -5.14
N ARG A 108 -12.55 -9.67 -3.97
CA ARG A 108 -11.89 -8.50 -3.40
C ARG A 108 -10.64 -8.92 -2.63
N VAL A 109 -9.56 -8.18 -2.85
CA VAL A 109 -8.32 -8.28 -2.07
C VAL A 109 -8.22 -7.14 -1.06
N LEU A 110 -7.79 -7.47 0.16
CA LEU A 110 -7.57 -6.48 1.22
C LEU A 110 -6.55 -5.41 0.78
N ASP A 111 -6.89 -4.14 1.02
CA ASP A 111 -6.10 -2.94 0.67
C ASP A 111 -5.72 -2.78 -0.82
N ALA A 112 -6.30 -3.54 -1.75
CA ALA A 112 -5.97 -3.42 -3.17
C ALA A 112 -6.24 -2.01 -3.73
N ASP A 113 -7.37 -1.40 -3.35
CA ASP A 113 -7.70 -0.03 -3.75
C ASP A 113 -6.68 0.99 -3.25
N ALA A 114 -6.24 0.80 -1.99
CA ALA A 114 -5.26 1.69 -1.37
C ALA A 114 -3.87 1.49 -1.99
N PHE A 115 -3.50 0.24 -2.26
CA PHE A 115 -2.28 -0.09 -2.99
C PHE A 115 -2.26 0.60 -4.34
N ASP A 116 -3.31 0.44 -5.15
CA ASP A 116 -3.40 0.98 -6.51
C ASP A 116 -3.27 2.52 -6.51
N TYR A 117 -3.91 3.19 -5.54
CA TYR A 117 -3.78 4.64 -5.41
C TYR A 117 -2.38 5.07 -5.01
N TYR A 118 -1.80 4.46 -3.98
CA TYR A 118 -0.49 4.86 -3.45
C TYR A 118 0.69 4.33 -4.28
N GLU A 119 0.47 3.41 -5.21
CA GLU A 119 1.53 2.88 -6.08
C GLU A 119 2.17 3.97 -6.96
N SER A 120 1.46 5.06 -7.27
CA SER A 120 1.99 6.14 -8.10
C SER A 120 1.68 7.53 -7.54
N ALA A 121 2.73 8.37 -7.45
CA ALA A 121 2.59 9.77 -7.04
C ALA A 121 1.65 10.58 -7.95
N VAL A 122 1.55 10.21 -9.24
CA VAL A 122 0.68 10.90 -10.21
C VAL A 122 -0.80 10.80 -9.81
N ASN A 123 -1.21 9.74 -9.11
CA ASN A 123 -2.58 9.56 -8.64
C ASN A 123 -2.98 10.68 -7.68
N SER A 124 -2.10 11.03 -6.74
CA SER A 124 -2.34 12.12 -5.80
C SER A 124 -2.34 13.48 -6.49
N VAL A 125 -1.43 13.71 -7.45
CA VAL A 125 -1.35 14.98 -8.19
C VAL A 125 -2.59 15.19 -9.05
N VAL A 126 -3.01 14.16 -9.79
CA VAL A 126 -4.17 14.23 -10.69
C VAL A 126 -5.47 14.36 -9.92
N ARG A 127 -5.61 13.72 -8.76
CA ARG A 127 -6.78 13.89 -7.88
C ARG A 127 -7.03 15.35 -7.53
N GLU A 128 -5.97 16.10 -7.23
CA GLU A 128 -6.04 17.53 -6.92
C GLU A 128 -6.16 18.41 -8.16
N LEU A 129 -5.47 18.06 -9.25
CA LEU A 129 -5.36 18.93 -10.43
C LEU A 129 -6.56 18.82 -11.39
N ALA A 130 -7.12 17.63 -11.58
CA ALA A 130 -8.17 17.40 -12.57
C ALA A 130 -9.44 18.26 -12.36
N PRO A 131 -9.95 18.45 -11.13
CA PRO A 131 -11.09 19.34 -10.88
C PRO A 131 -10.83 20.82 -11.23
N LEU A 132 -9.55 21.24 -11.22
CA LEU A 132 -9.15 22.61 -11.54
C LEU A 132 -9.04 22.86 -13.05
N MET A 133 -9.17 21.81 -13.86
CA MET A 133 -8.98 21.85 -15.32
C MET A 133 -10.19 21.23 -16.05
N PRO A 134 -11.42 21.75 -15.88
CA PRO A 134 -12.61 21.19 -16.51
C PRO A 134 -12.46 21.18 -18.04
N GLY A 135 -12.71 20.03 -18.65
CA GLY A 135 -12.63 19.82 -20.10
C GLY A 135 -11.22 19.49 -20.62
N ALA A 136 -10.18 19.54 -19.77
CA ALA A 136 -8.81 19.31 -20.20
C ALA A 136 -8.53 17.84 -20.53
N LEU A 137 -7.85 17.60 -21.63
CA LEU A 137 -7.39 16.28 -22.03
C LEU A 137 -6.25 15.79 -21.12
N PRO A 138 -6.04 14.47 -20.98
CA PRO A 138 -4.95 13.92 -20.15
C PRO A 138 -3.56 14.47 -20.49
N GLY A 139 -3.30 14.77 -21.77
CA GLY A 139 -2.03 15.38 -22.19
C GLY A 139 -1.87 16.85 -21.77
N GLU A 140 -2.97 17.59 -21.63
CA GLU A 140 -2.95 18.98 -21.15
C GLU A 140 -2.76 19.03 -19.64
N ILE A 141 -3.42 18.14 -18.90
CA ILE A 141 -3.18 17.94 -17.46
C ILE A 141 -1.71 17.55 -17.24
N ALA A 142 -1.18 16.58 -17.99
CA ALA A 142 0.22 16.17 -17.90
C ALA A 142 1.19 17.34 -18.11
N LYS A 143 0.97 18.17 -19.14
CA LYS A 143 1.79 19.36 -19.43
C LYS A 143 1.72 20.43 -18.34
N LYS A 144 0.65 20.46 -17.55
CA LYS A 144 0.48 21.43 -16.46
C LYS A 144 1.24 21.03 -15.19
N ILE A 145 1.56 19.75 -15.04
CA ILE A 145 2.39 19.26 -13.95
C ILE A 145 3.84 19.71 -14.19
N LYS A 146 4.48 20.31 -13.18
CA LYS A 146 5.87 20.82 -13.27
C LYS A 146 6.92 19.71 -13.42
N HIS A 147 6.52 18.46 -13.22
CA HIS A 147 7.33 17.25 -13.33
C HIS A 147 6.89 16.41 -14.52
N THR A 148 7.79 15.57 -15.03
CA THR A 148 7.53 14.80 -16.25
C THR A 148 6.60 13.61 -15.98
N PHE A 149 5.34 13.71 -16.42
CA PHE A 149 4.41 12.59 -16.53
C PHE A 149 3.88 12.49 -17.96
N THR A 150 3.59 11.26 -18.41
CA THR A 150 3.01 11.04 -19.74
C THR A 150 1.50 11.22 -19.74
N ALA A 151 0.92 11.54 -20.91
CA ALA A 151 -0.53 11.59 -21.08
C ALA A 151 -1.21 10.24 -20.74
N GLN A 152 -0.50 9.13 -20.96
CA GLN A 152 -0.99 7.79 -20.63
C GLN A 152 -1.07 7.58 -19.11
N GLN A 153 -0.03 7.96 -18.36
CA GLN A 153 -0.05 7.89 -16.89
C GLN A 153 -1.20 8.72 -16.28
N VAL A 154 -1.43 9.92 -16.80
CA VAL A 154 -2.55 10.75 -16.35
C VAL A 154 -3.91 10.12 -16.70
N ARG A 155 -4.04 9.56 -17.91
CA ARG A 155 -5.26 8.86 -18.32
C ARG A 155 -5.56 7.67 -17.41
N ASP A 156 -4.55 6.87 -17.09
CA ASP A 156 -4.71 5.68 -16.25
C ASP A 156 -5.03 6.07 -14.80
N SER A 157 -4.41 7.15 -14.31
CA SER A 157 -4.74 7.77 -13.03
C SER A 157 -6.19 8.24 -12.96
N LEU A 158 -6.68 8.99 -13.96
CA LEU A 158 -8.09 9.43 -14.01
C LEU A 158 -9.06 8.24 -13.98
N LYS A 159 -8.80 7.19 -14.78
CA LYS A 159 -9.61 5.96 -14.77
C LYS A 159 -9.61 5.28 -13.41
N LEU A 160 -8.44 5.19 -12.78
CA LEU A 160 -8.31 4.61 -11.44
C LEU A 160 -9.07 5.44 -10.40
N LEU A 161 -8.89 6.75 -10.38
CA LEU A 161 -9.55 7.65 -9.42
C LEU A 161 -11.08 7.59 -9.53
N VAL A 162 -11.61 7.50 -10.76
CA VAL A 162 -13.06 7.30 -10.98
C VAL A 162 -13.51 5.90 -10.53
N LYS A 163 -12.76 4.85 -10.88
CA LYS A 163 -13.04 3.47 -10.41
C LYS A 163 -13.07 3.39 -8.88
N LEU A 164 -12.15 4.09 -8.23
CA LEU A 164 -12.02 4.15 -6.78
C LEU A 164 -12.98 5.13 -6.13
N ASP A 165 -13.85 5.83 -6.88
CA ASP A 165 -14.79 6.82 -6.37
C ASP A 165 -14.10 7.95 -5.57
N LEU A 166 -12.89 8.32 -6.00
CA LEU A 166 -12.11 9.45 -5.48
C LEU A 166 -12.31 10.70 -6.34
N LEU A 167 -12.69 10.49 -7.59
CA LEU A 167 -13.19 11.49 -8.52
C LEU A 167 -14.52 11.02 -9.08
N LYS A 168 -15.46 11.94 -9.26
CA LYS A 168 -16.72 11.74 -9.97
C LYS A 168 -16.63 12.45 -11.32
N ALA A 169 -16.95 11.75 -12.41
CA ALA A 169 -17.08 12.36 -13.73
C ALA A 169 -18.44 13.06 -13.85
N LEU A 170 -18.43 14.36 -14.13
CA LEU A 170 -19.65 15.17 -14.32
C LEU A 170 -19.98 15.40 -15.80
N GLY A 171 -19.05 15.07 -16.69
CA GLY A 171 -19.15 15.23 -18.14
C GLY A 171 -17.85 14.82 -18.82
N GLU A 172 -17.71 15.14 -20.10
CA GLU A 172 -16.48 14.83 -20.85
C GLU A 172 -15.29 15.61 -20.27
N ASN A 173 -14.34 14.89 -19.68
CA ASN A 173 -13.15 15.43 -19.02
C ASN A 173 -13.44 16.47 -17.92
N VAL A 174 -14.61 16.41 -17.29
CA VAL A 174 -14.97 17.25 -16.14
C VAL A 174 -15.08 16.36 -14.90
N TYR A 175 -14.28 16.66 -13.88
CA TYR A 175 -14.17 15.85 -12.67
C TYR A 175 -14.42 16.69 -11.42
N GLU A 176 -14.99 16.06 -10.41
CA GLU A 176 -15.17 16.61 -9.06
C GLU A 176 -14.57 15.63 -8.05
N GLN A 177 -13.93 16.14 -6.99
CA GLN A 177 -13.47 15.28 -5.89
C GLN A 177 -14.63 14.79 -5.04
N THR A 178 -14.49 13.58 -4.52
CA THR A 178 -15.41 13.04 -3.52
C THR A 178 -14.81 13.17 -2.11
N ASP A 179 -15.66 13.05 -1.09
CA ASP A 179 -15.24 12.97 0.32
C ASP A 179 -14.68 11.58 0.69
N LYS A 180 -14.49 10.69 -0.28
CA LYS A 180 -14.01 9.34 -0.02
C LYS A 180 -12.57 9.38 0.47
N VAL A 181 -12.35 8.72 1.60
CA VAL A 181 -11.03 8.52 2.19
C VAL A 181 -10.55 7.11 1.87
N ILE A 182 -9.32 6.99 1.38
CA ILE A 182 -8.67 5.70 1.23
C ILE A 182 -8.21 5.23 2.59
N THR A 183 -8.79 4.13 3.05
CA THR A 183 -8.43 3.47 4.30
C THR A 183 -7.73 2.16 4.02
N GLY A 184 -6.81 1.79 4.89
CA GLY A 184 -6.19 0.48 4.92
C GLY A 184 -5.22 0.37 6.08
N SER A 185 -4.76 -0.83 6.39
CA SER A 185 -3.83 -1.05 7.50
C SER A 185 -2.90 -2.25 7.30
N GLY A 186 -3.07 -2.99 6.22
CA GLY A 186 -2.25 -4.15 5.90
C GLY A 186 -0.90 -3.79 5.31
N ASP A 187 -0.13 -4.82 5.04
CA ASP A 187 1.24 -4.71 4.56
C ASP A 187 1.32 -4.22 3.12
N ALA A 188 0.29 -4.48 2.31
CA ALA A 188 0.22 -3.96 0.95
C ALA A 188 0.15 -2.42 0.96
N LEU A 189 -0.65 -1.85 1.85
CA LEU A 189 -0.70 -0.39 2.02
C LEU A 189 0.67 0.17 2.44
N LYS A 190 1.32 -0.43 3.44
CA LYS A 190 2.64 0.03 3.90
C LYS A 190 3.67 0.03 2.77
N LEU A 191 3.65 -1.02 1.94
CA LEU A 191 4.51 -1.13 0.76
C LEU A 191 4.24 -0.01 -0.25
N ALA A 192 2.97 0.21 -0.59
CA ALA A 192 2.57 1.27 -1.52
C ALA A 192 2.93 2.66 -0.99
N LEU A 193 2.69 2.94 0.30
CA LEU A 193 3.06 4.21 0.95
C LEU A 193 4.57 4.46 0.91
N ARG A 194 5.40 3.43 1.13
CA ARG A 194 6.84 3.55 1.03
C ARG A 194 7.27 3.89 -0.39
N SER A 195 6.71 3.20 -1.39
CA SER A 195 6.95 3.50 -2.81
C SER A 195 6.53 4.93 -3.15
N MET A 196 5.35 5.38 -2.71
CA MET A 196 4.88 6.76 -2.91
C MET A 196 5.84 7.77 -2.28
N ASN A 197 6.27 7.55 -1.05
CA ASN A 197 7.16 8.47 -0.35
C ASN A 197 8.49 8.63 -1.10
N GLY A 198 9.06 7.53 -1.63
CA GLY A 198 10.22 7.56 -2.50
C GLY A 198 9.99 8.43 -3.74
N GLN A 199 8.90 8.18 -4.48
CA GLN A 199 8.54 8.99 -5.66
C GLN A 199 8.35 10.48 -5.31
N MET A 200 7.70 10.79 -4.19
CA MET A 200 7.51 12.18 -3.75
C MET A 200 8.84 12.86 -3.35
N ILE A 201 9.82 12.10 -2.85
CA ILE A 201 11.19 12.59 -2.61
C ILE A 201 11.91 12.82 -3.93
N ASP A 202 11.76 11.94 -4.91
CA ASP A 202 12.34 12.12 -6.25
C ASP A 202 11.81 13.40 -6.91
N LEU A 203 10.50 13.66 -6.81
CA LEU A 203 9.90 14.92 -7.28
C LEU A 203 10.47 16.12 -6.51
N ALA A 204 10.63 16.02 -5.18
CA ALA A 204 11.22 17.10 -4.39
C ALA A 204 12.69 17.36 -4.75
N ARG A 205 13.47 16.32 -5.07
CA ARG A 205 14.83 16.44 -5.59
C ARG A 205 14.83 17.17 -6.92
N GLU A 206 13.99 16.74 -7.86
CA GLU A 206 13.86 17.37 -9.18
C GLU A 206 13.41 18.85 -9.07
N ALA A 207 12.56 19.17 -8.10
CA ALA A 207 12.13 20.54 -7.85
C ALA A 207 13.29 21.49 -7.49
N ILE A 208 14.39 20.97 -6.93
CA ILE A 208 15.59 21.78 -6.66
C ILE A 208 16.15 22.37 -7.97
N GLU A 209 16.13 21.58 -9.04
CA GLU A 209 16.69 21.93 -10.34
C GLU A 209 15.67 22.67 -11.20
N LYS A 210 14.40 22.27 -11.16
CA LYS A 210 13.36 22.75 -12.10
C LYS A 210 12.49 23.89 -11.61
N ILE A 211 12.40 24.11 -10.29
CA ILE A 211 11.49 25.10 -9.70
C ILE A 211 12.30 26.25 -9.10
N ALA A 212 11.92 27.49 -9.44
CA ALA A 212 12.61 28.69 -8.99
C ALA A 212 12.59 28.79 -7.44
N PRO A 213 13.65 29.33 -6.80
CA PRO A 213 13.72 29.40 -5.33
C PRO A 213 12.52 30.10 -4.66
N GLY A 214 11.88 31.08 -5.32
CA GLY A 214 10.68 31.75 -4.78
C GLY A 214 9.37 30.95 -4.90
N GLU A 215 9.35 29.85 -5.67
CA GLU A 215 8.18 29.00 -5.88
C GLU A 215 8.24 27.68 -5.08
N ARG A 216 9.36 27.41 -4.40
CA ARG A 216 9.58 26.21 -3.59
C ARG A 216 10.08 26.57 -2.19
N ASN A 217 9.73 25.75 -1.20
CA ASN A 217 10.32 25.81 0.13
C ASN A 217 10.97 24.46 0.44
N ILE A 218 12.30 24.42 0.38
CA ILE A 218 13.10 23.25 0.74
C ILE A 218 14.11 23.72 1.77
N SER A 219 13.85 23.35 3.02
CA SER A 219 14.67 23.70 4.18
C SER A 219 14.91 22.46 5.03
N GLY A 220 16.04 22.42 5.74
CA GLY A 220 16.36 21.35 6.66
C GLY A 220 17.34 21.81 7.73
N VAL A 221 17.45 21.00 8.78
CA VAL A 221 18.41 21.20 9.88
C VAL A 221 19.00 19.85 10.27
N THR A 222 20.28 19.82 10.61
CA THR A 222 20.95 18.64 11.16
C THR A 222 21.21 18.88 12.64
N ILE A 223 20.69 18.02 13.51
CA ILE A 223 20.74 18.18 14.96
C ILE A 223 21.14 16.86 15.64
N GLY A 224 21.91 16.97 16.74
CA GLY A 224 22.16 15.87 17.66
C GLY A 224 21.15 15.92 18.81
N VAL A 225 20.42 14.83 19.02
CA VAL A 225 19.32 14.76 19.99
C VAL A 225 19.24 13.36 20.60
N ASP A 226 18.68 13.26 21.81
CA ASP A 226 18.38 11.98 22.45
C ASP A 226 17.03 11.38 21.98
N GLU A 227 16.76 10.15 22.40
CA GLU A 227 15.54 9.41 22.00
C GLU A 227 14.25 10.10 22.47
N ALA A 228 14.26 10.67 23.68
CA ALA A 228 13.12 11.43 24.20
C ALA A 228 12.81 12.66 23.33
N THR A 229 13.84 13.35 22.86
CA THR A 229 13.71 14.50 21.97
C THR A 229 13.23 14.09 20.58
N VAL A 230 13.68 12.95 20.03
CA VAL A 230 13.17 12.42 18.74
C VAL A 230 11.67 12.13 18.82
N ILE A 231 11.19 11.56 19.93
CA ILE A 231 9.75 11.33 20.15
C ILE A 231 9.00 12.66 20.12
N ARG A 232 9.45 13.66 20.87
CA ARG A 232 8.81 14.98 20.91
C ARG A 232 8.82 15.68 19.55
N LEU A 233 9.93 15.60 18.81
CA LEU A 233 10.02 16.17 17.45
C LEU A 233 9.07 15.47 16.48
N SER A 234 8.90 14.15 16.61
CA SER A 234 7.96 13.38 15.79
C SER A 234 6.51 13.82 16.04
N GLU A 235 6.14 14.07 17.29
CA GLU A 235 4.82 14.60 17.66
C GLU A 235 4.58 16.01 17.08
N GLU A 236 5.58 16.89 17.13
CA GLU A 236 5.48 18.23 16.53
C GLU A 236 5.35 18.18 15.00
N VAL A 237 6.09 17.30 14.33
CA VAL A 237 5.95 17.06 12.88
C VAL A 237 4.53 16.62 12.55
N ASP A 238 3.94 15.72 13.35
CA ASP A 238 2.58 15.25 13.17
C ASP A 238 1.54 16.35 13.40
N HIS A 239 1.72 17.16 14.46
CA HIS A 239 0.85 18.30 14.75
C HIS A 239 0.91 19.36 13.63
N PHE A 240 2.11 19.68 13.16
CA PHE A 240 2.31 20.61 12.06
C PHE A 240 1.65 20.12 10.77
N ARG A 241 1.79 18.83 10.43
CA ARG A 241 1.10 18.23 9.28
C ARG A 241 -0.42 18.40 9.37
N LYS A 242 -1.03 18.15 10.53
CA LYS A 242 -2.48 18.34 10.75
C LYS A 242 -2.89 19.80 10.56
N ARG A 243 -2.08 20.74 11.07
CA ARG A 243 -2.31 22.18 10.88
C ARG A 243 -2.23 22.60 9.42
N VAL A 244 -1.28 22.06 8.65
CA VAL A 244 -1.17 22.34 7.21
C VAL A 244 -2.44 21.90 6.46
N ILE A 245 -3.02 20.73 6.79
CA ILE A 245 -4.28 20.27 6.21
C ILE A 245 -5.42 21.24 6.55
N ALA A 246 -5.51 21.68 7.80
CA ALA A 246 -6.53 22.66 8.21
C ALA A 246 -6.40 23.98 7.43
N ILE A 247 -5.19 24.55 7.34
CA ILE A 247 -4.91 25.77 6.57
C ILE A 247 -5.28 25.59 5.09
N ALA A 248 -4.93 24.45 4.48
CA ALA A 248 -5.27 24.16 3.09
C ALA A 248 -6.80 24.09 2.88
N GLY A 249 -7.54 23.53 3.85
CA GLY A 249 -9.00 23.44 3.83
C GLY A 249 -9.72 24.80 3.90
N GLU A 250 -9.05 25.86 4.34
CA GLU A 250 -9.60 27.23 4.34
C GLU A 250 -9.51 27.90 2.96
N SER A 251 -8.77 27.31 2.00
CA SER A 251 -8.58 27.85 0.65
C SER A 251 -9.87 27.78 -0.17
N LYS A 252 -10.37 28.94 -0.60
CA LYS A 252 -11.61 29.04 -1.39
C LYS A 252 -11.41 28.95 -2.90
N LYS A 253 -10.23 29.32 -3.39
CA LYS A 253 -9.91 29.39 -4.82
C LYS A 253 -8.57 28.71 -5.07
N ILE A 254 -8.63 27.40 -5.18
CA ILE A 254 -7.46 26.57 -5.47
C ILE A 254 -7.05 26.84 -6.92
N ASN A 255 -5.77 27.18 -7.13
CA ASN A 255 -5.20 27.47 -8.44
C ASN A 255 -3.94 26.64 -8.74
N GLN A 256 -3.43 25.91 -7.74
CA GLN A 256 -2.21 25.14 -7.85
C GLN A 256 -2.16 24.03 -6.79
N VAL A 257 -1.60 22.90 -7.17
CA VAL A 257 -1.38 21.75 -6.29
C VAL A 257 0.04 21.83 -5.73
N TYR A 258 0.16 21.79 -4.40
CA TYR A 258 1.44 21.74 -3.70
C TYR A 258 1.59 20.42 -2.95
N ARG A 259 2.81 19.89 -2.95
CA ARG A 259 3.21 18.78 -2.07
C ARG A 259 4.15 19.31 -1.01
N LEU A 260 3.79 19.11 0.26
CA LEU A 260 4.70 19.27 1.39
C LEU A 260 5.20 17.90 1.82
N ASN A 261 6.53 17.74 1.85
CA ASN A 261 7.17 16.58 2.45
C ASN A 261 7.83 17.02 3.76
N LEU A 262 7.65 16.22 4.82
CA LEU A 262 8.32 16.38 6.11
C LEU A 262 9.04 15.07 6.39
N GLN A 263 10.36 15.11 6.55
CA GLN A 263 11.17 13.94 6.87
C GLN A 263 11.98 14.19 8.13
N LEU A 264 11.88 13.26 9.09
CA LEU A 264 12.71 13.17 10.28
C LEU A 264 13.28 11.76 10.31
N PHE A 265 14.61 11.62 10.21
CA PHE A 265 15.27 10.32 10.11
C PHE A 265 16.67 10.39 10.73
N PRO A 266 17.18 9.28 11.29
CA PRO A 266 18.54 9.23 11.80
C PRO A 266 19.55 9.27 10.65
N LEU A 267 20.65 10.02 10.84
CA LEU A 267 21.80 10.05 9.92
C LEU A 267 22.96 9.17 10.40
N THR A 268 22.89 8.65 11.63
CA THR A 268 23.91 7.82 12.27
C THR A 268 23.27 6.71 13.08
N GLU A 269 24.06 5.69 13.44
CA GLU A 269 23.70 4.71 14.46
C GLU A 269 23.66 5.35 15.87
N LYS A 270 23.03 4.66 16.83
CA LYS A 270 23.13 5.02 18.26
C LYS A 270 24.57 4.76 18.75
N VAL A 271 25.12 5.69 19.54
CA VAL A 271 26.45 5.60 20.18
C VAL A 271 26.29 5.30 21.66
#